data_AF-A0A4Z0MH39-F1
#
_entry.id   AF-A0A4Z0MH39-F1
#
_cell.length_a   1.000
_cell.length_b   1.000
_cell.length_c   1.000
_cell.angle_alpha   90.00
_cell.angle_beta   90.00
_cell.angle_gamma   90.00
#
_symmetry.space_group_name_H-M   'P 1'
#
loop_
_entity.id
_entity.type
_entity.pdbx_description
1 polymer ?
#
loop_
_entity_poly.entity_id
_entity_poly.type
_entity_poly.pdbx_seq_one_letter_code
_entity_poly.pdbx_strand_id
1 'polypeptide(L)'
;MIQRIQSVFLLLLSLAMLSVLFLPIWSKTDPVSGQTLVMTAFQLAYENTDAGMSVSMSTWPIAALAAASTLVALFEIFQFRNRFTQLKLGMVNFLLIVATIGAGFYFSSLGEQMLNVKMPGTFQAGFYLPTLALLLNLLANRFIRRDEQLVRSMDRLR
;
A
#
# COMPACT_ATOMS: atom_id res chain seq x y z
N MET A 1 -6.47 22.86 10.35
CA MET A 1 -7.03 22.04 11.46
C MET A 1 -6.56 20.59 11.33
N ILE A 2 -5.26 20.34 11.49
CA ILE A 2 -4.64 18.98 11.61
C ILE A 2 -5.01 18.29 12.94
N GLN A 3 -5.74 18.99 13.81
CA GLN A 3 -6.04 18.62 15.19
C GLN A 3 -7.19 17.60 15.35
N ARG A 4 -7.59 16.90 14.27
CA ARG A 4 -8.53 15.79 14.36
C ARG A 4 -7.79 14.47 14.19
N ILE A 5 -8.19 13.48 14.98
CA ILE A 5 -7.54 12.17 14.98
C ILE A 5 -7.63 11.47 13.61
N GLN A 6 -8.66 11.77 12.80
CA GLN A 6 -8.80 11.27 11.44
C GLN A 6 -7.65 11.69 10.50
N SER A 7 -7.17 12.94 10.57
CA SER A 7 -6.07 13.39 9.71
C SER A 7 -4.74 12.74 10.08
N VAL A 8 -4.57 12.33 11.34
CA VAL A 8 -3.39 11.57 11.78
C VAL A 8 -3.40 10.17 11.15
N PHE A 9 -4.53 9.48 11.15
CA PHE A 9 -4.64 8.17 10.50
C PHE A 9 -4.42 8.25 8.98
N LEU A 10 -4.96 9.29 8.32
CA LEU A 10 -4.75 9.51 6.89
C LEU A 10 -3.30 9.84 6.55
N LEU A 11 -2.60 10.59 7.42
CA LEU A 11 -1.18 10.90 7.26
C LEU A 11 -0.31 9.66 7.47
N LEU A 12 -0.59 8.85 8.49
CA LEU A 12 0.12 7.59 8.69
C LEU A 12 -0.12 6.61 7.54
N LEU A 13 -1.35 6.57 7.02
CA LEU A 13 -1.69 5.78 5.84
C LEU A 13 -0.87 6.24 4.63
N SER A 14 -0.82 7.55 4.35
CA SER A 14 -0.08 8.07 3.20
C SER A 14 1.41 7.77 3.32
N LEU A 15 1.99 7.89 4.52
CA LEU A 15 3.39 7.51 4.77
C LEU A 15 3.63 6.01 4.59
N ALA A 16 2.71 5.16 5.06
CA ALA A 16 2.81 3.72 4.89
C ALA A 16 2.79 3.34 3.40
N MET A 17 1.85 3.89 2.63
CA MET A 17 1.74 3.63 1.18
C MET A 17 2.90 4.22 0.38
N LEU A 18 3.39 5.40 0.77
CA LEU A 18 4.59 5.99 0.16
C LEU A 18 5.82 5.09 0.39
N SER A 19 5.94 4.53 1.58
CA SER A 19 7.06 3.67 1.95
C SER A 19 7.08 2.37 1.11
N VAL A 20 5.92 1.86 0.65
CA VAL A 20 5.85 0.70 -0.26
C VAL A 20 6.67 0.91 -1.54
N LEU A 21 6.78 2.16 -2.03
CA LEU A 21 7.55 2.48 -3.23
C LEU A 21 9.05 2.25 -3.07
N PHE A 22 9.56 2.35 -1.85
CA PHE A 22 10.99 2.35 -1.56
C PHE A 22 11.46 1.07 -0.86
N LEU A 23 10.57 0.30 -0.24
CA LEU A 23 10.93 -0.92 0.47
C LEU A 23 10.77 -2.18 -0.40
N PRO A 24 11.61 -3.20 -0.18
CA PRO A 24 11.42 -4.51 -0.80
C PRO A 24 10.12 -5.13 -0.29
N ILE A 25 9.38 -5.76 -1.20
CA ILE A 25 8.08 -6.37 -0.95
C ILE A 25 8.26 -7.89 -0.76
N TRP A 26 9.10 -8.50 -1.58
CA TRP A 26 9.36 -9.93 -1.52
C TRP A 26 10.79 -10.22 -1.95
N SER A 27 11.39 -11.27 -1.43
CA SER A 27 12.71 -11.72 -1.86
C SER A 27 12.81 -13.23 -1.88
N LYS A 28 13.58 -13.79 -2.80
CA LYS A 28 13.90 -15.21 -2.82
C LYS A 28 15.38 -15.40 -3.07
N THR A 29 16.02 -16.19 -2.21
CA THR A 29 17.45 -16.50 -2.32
C THR A 29 17.60 -17.88 -2.92
N ASP A 30 18.41 -18.00 -3.97
CA ASP A 30 18.83 -19.29 -4.49
C ASP A 30 20.01 -19.83 -3.66
N PRO A 31 19.88 -20.97 -2.99
CA PRO A 31 20.95 -21.54 -2.15
C PRO A 31 22.15 -22.05 -2.94
N VAL A 32 22.01 -22.28 -4.25
CA VAL A 32 23.10 -22.84 -5.08
C VAL A 32 23.98 -21.73 -5.64
N SER A 33 23.38 -20.67 -6.17
CA SER A 33 24.08 -19.52 -6.73
C SER A 33 24.36 -18.41 -5.72
N GLY A 34 23.69 -18.42 -4.57
CA GLY A 34 23.75 -17.34 -3.57
C GLY A 34 23.06 -16.05 -4.01
N GLN A 35 22.38 -16.06 -5.16
CA GLN A 35 21.74 -14.87 -5.71
C GLN A 35 20.36 -14.61 -5.10
N THR A 36 20.11 -13.34 -4.77
CA THR A 36 18.85 -12.87 -4.20
C THR A 36 18.02 -12.19 -5.28
N LEU A 37 16.87 -12.77 -5.61
CA LEU A 37 15.84 -12.12 -6.41
C LEU A 37 15.00 -11.24 -5.49
N VAL A 38 14.94 -9.95 -5.74
CA VAL A 38 14.21 -8.98 -4.92
C VAL A 38 13.10 -8.34 -5.75
N MET A 39 11.90 -8.32 -5.18
CA MET A 39 10.74 -7.63 -5.72
C MET A 39 10.59 -6.29 -5.01
N THR A 40 10.70 -5.23 -5.79
CA THR A 40 10.36 -3.86 -5.39
C THR A 40 9.03 -3.45 -6.04
N ALA A 41 8.50 -2.28 -5.69
CA ALA A 41 7.28 -1.77 -6.32
C ALA A 41 7.42 -1.51 -7.84
N PHE A 42 8.65 -1.43 -8.37
CA PHE A 42 8.92 -1.09 -9.76
C PHE A 42 9.39 -2.29 -10.58
N GLN A 43 10.16 -3.19 -9.97
CA GLN A 43 10.75 -4.32 -10.66
C GLN A 43 11.02 -5.51 -9.73
N LEU A 44 11.00 -6.69 -10.33
CA LEU A 44 11.51 -7.93 -9.81
C LEU A 44 12.85 -8.22 -10.50
N ALA A 45 13.96 -8.12 -9.77
CA ALA A 45 15.32 -8.25 -10.31
C ALA A 45 16.30 -8.83 -9.28
N TYR A 46 17.43 -9.39 -9.75
CA TYR A 46 18.48 -9.88 -8.87
C TYR A 46 19.27 -8.71 -8.27
N GLU A 47 19.58 -8.79 -6.97
CA GLU A 47 20.32 -7.75 -6.23
C GLU A 47 21.82 -7.77 -6.53
N ASN A 48 22.36 -8.97 -6.85
CA ASN A 48 23.77 -9.19 -7.17
C ASN A 48 23.85 -9.97 -8.50
N THR A 49 23.84 -9.25 -9.62
CA THR A 49 23.97 -9.86 -10.94
C THR A 49 25.44 -10.14 -11.24
N ASP A 50 25.82 -11.42 -11.35
CA ASP A 50 26.94 -11.80 -12.20
C ASP A 50 26.58 -11.53 -13.67
N ALA A 51 27.57 -11.11 -14.46
CA ALA A 51 27.43 -10.73 -15.86
C ALA A 51 26.86 -11.89 -16.69
N GLY A 52 25.54 -11.95 -16.84
CA GLY A 52 24.86 -12.98 -17.63
C GLY A 52 23.44 -13.34 -17.20
N MET A 53 23.01 -13.01 -15.97
CA MET A 53 21.62 -13.25 -15.53
C MET A 53 20.86 -11.94 -15.32
N SER A 54 19.94 -11.64 -16.25
CA SER A 54 19.04 -10.49 -16.14
C SER A 54 17.59 -10.95 -16.30
N VAL A 55 17.01 -11.48 -15.21
CA VAL A 55 15.54 -11.53 -15.11
C VAL A 55 15.12 -10.19 -14.53
N SER A 56 14.55 -9.32 -15.37
CA SER A 56 13.90 -8.09 -14.94
C SER A 56 12.46 -8.13 -15.41
N MET A 57 11.54 -8.29 -14.46
CA MET A 57 10.11 -8.18 -14.71
C MET A 57 9.62 -6.86 -14.13
N SER A 58 8.93 -6.07 -14.94
CA SER A 58 8.36 -4.82 -14.48
C SER A 58 7.14 -5.08 -13.58
N THR A 59 7.18 -4.50 -12.37
CA THR A 59 6.14 -4.62 -11.34
C THR A 59 5.44 -3.28 -11.12
N TRP A 60 5.57 -2.36 -12.09
CA TRP A 60 5.06 -0.99 -12.05
C TRP A 60 3.59 -0.82 -11.60
N PRO A 61 2.65 -1.78 -11.81
CA PRO A 61 1.29 -1.61 -11.31
C PRO A 61 1.23 -1.46 -9.79
N ILE A 62 2.14 -2.10 -9.03
CA ILE A 62 2.22 -1.94 -7.57
C ILE A 62 2.60 -0.49 -7.23
N ALA A 63 3.64 0.04 -7.88
CA ALA A 63 4.05 1.42 -7.68
C ALA A 63 2.94 2.42 -8.03
N ALA A 64 2.24 2.21 -9.16
CA ALA A 64 1.14 3.07 -9.58
C ALA A 64 0.00 3.07 -8.57
N LEU A 65 -0.40 1.90 -8.06
CA LEU A 65 -1.47 1.78 -7.05
C LEU A 65 -1.06 2.41 -5.72
N ALA A 66 0.17 2.18 -5.26
CA ALA A 66 0.67 2.76 -4.01
C ALA A 66 0.81 4.28 -4.09
N ALA A 67 1.31 4.81 -5.22
CA ALA A 67 1.37 6.25 -5.47
C ALA A 67 -0.04 6.88 -5.53
N ALA A 68 -0.98 6.24 -6.25
CA ALA A 68 -2.36 6.71 -6.32
C ALA A 68 -3.02 6.73 -4.93
N SER A 69 -2.84 5.68 -4.12
CA SER A 69 -3.35 5.61 -2.75
C SER A 69 -2.78 6.71 -1.85
N THR A 70 -1.46 6.97 -1.98
CA THR A 70 -0.80 8.06 -1.26
C THR A 70 -1.40 9.42 -1.62
N LEU A 71 -1.59 9.69 -2.92
CA LEU A 71 -2.18 10.94 -3.39
C LEU A 71 -3.62 11.11 -2.93
N VAL A 72 -4.43 10.06 -2.99
CA VAL A 72 -5.83 10.09 -2.51
C VAL A 72 -5.88 10.36 -1.02
N ALA A 73 -5.03 9.71 -0.21
CA ALA A 73 -4.97 9.94 1.23
C ALA A 73 -4.56 11.37 1.58
N LEU A 74 -3.57 11.93 0.89
CA LEU A 74 -3.15 13.32 1.06
C LEU A 74 -4.27 14.29 0.66
N PHE A 75 -4.95 14.04 -0.46
CA PHE A 75 -6.09 14.83 -0.90
C PHE A 75 -7.25 14.79 0.10
N GLU A 76 -7.50 13.62 0.69
CA GLU A 76 -8.54 13.41 1.72
C GLU A 76 -8.31 14.28 2.96
N ILE A 77 -7.06 14.50 3.37
CA ILE A 77 -6.69 15.39 4.50
C ILE A 77 -7.14 16.83 4.22
N PHE A 78 -6.98 17.32 2.99
CA PHE A 78 -7.37 18.69 2.61
C PHE A 78 -8.89 18.84 2.42
N GLN A 79 -9.62 17.75 2.20
CA GLN A 79 -11.07 17.76 1.99
C GLN A 79 -11.90 17.82 3.30
N PHE A 80 -11.33 18.40 4.37
CA PHE A 80 -11.92 18.47 5.71
C PHE A 80 -13.27 19.20 5.80
N ARG A 81 -13.60 20.01 4.78
CA ARG A 81 -14.88 20.74 4.72
C ARG A 81 -16.06 19.83 4.35
N ASN A 82 -15.82 18.80 3.54
CA ASN A 82 -16.88 17.92 3.01
C ASN A 82 -16.65 16.48 3.47
N ARG A 83 -17.18 16.17 4.65
CA ARG A 83 -17.10 14.84 5.29
C ARG A 83 -17.65 13.72 4.41
N PHE A 84 -18.72 14.00 3.64
CA PHE A 84 -19.26 13.06 2.67
C PHE A 84 -18.28 12.73 1.54
N THR A 85 -17.53 13.73 1.04
CA THR A 85 -16.46 13.52 0.06
C THR A 85 -15.30 12.75 0.68
N GLN A 86 -14.92 13.04 1.93
CA GLN A 86 -13.89 12.26 2.62
C GLN A 86 -14.26 10.77 2.70
N LEU A 87 -15.50 10.43 3.06
CA LEU A 87 -15.94 9.03 3.10
C LEU A 87 -15.89 8.33 1.73
N LYS A 88 -16.22 9.05 0.65
CA LYS A 88 -16.10 8.51 -0.71
C LYS A 88 -14.64 8.27 -1.10
N LEU A 89 -13.76 9.24 -0.81
CA LEU A 89 -12.32 9.11 -1.05
C LEU A 89 -11.71 7.98 -0.22
N GLY A 90 -12.14 7.83 1.04
CA GLY A 90 -11.74 6.72 1.89
C GLY A 90 -12.13 5.36 1.32
N MET A 91 -13.30 5.22 0.69
CA MET A 91 -13.69 4.00 -0.04
C MET A 91 -12.83 3.75 -1.29
N VAL A 92 -12.52 4.79 -2.06
CA VAL A 92 -11.61 4.67 -3.21
C VAL A 92 -10.22 4.23 -2.74
N ASN A 93 -9.73 4.83 -1.65
CA ASN A 93 -8.44 4.52 -1.09
C ASN A 93 -8.37 3.08 -0.53
N PHE A 94 -9.45 2.61 0.10
CA PHE A 94 -9.59 1.20 0.50
C PHE A 94 -9.41 0.25 -0.70
N LEU A 95 -10.08 0.52 -1.82
CA LEU A 95 -9.96 -0.30 -3.04
C LEU A 95 -8.53 -0.28 -3.59
N LEU A 96 -7.86 0.88 -3.60
CA LEU A 96 -6.47 0.99 -4.05
C LEU A 96 -5.50 0.18 -3.18
N ILE A 97 -5.69 0.21 -1.86
CA ILE A 97 -4.86 -0.56 -0.92
C ILE A 97 -5.07 -2.07 -1.14
N VAL A 98 -6.33 -2.52 -1.24
CA VAL A 98 -6.65 -3.93 -1.51
C VAL A 98 -6.08 -4.38 -2.86
N ALA A 99 -6.20 -3.55 -3.90
CA ALA A 99 -5.60 -3.82 -5.19
C ALA A 99 -4.06 -3.91 -5.11
N THR A 100 -3.42 -3.06 -4.29
CA THR A 100 -1.96 -3.10 -4.07
C THR A 100 -1.54 -4.44 -3.42
N ILE A 101 -2.27 -4.89 -2.41
CA ILE A 101 -2.04 -6.20 -1.76
C ILE A 101 -2.21 -7.34 -2.79
N GLY A 102 -3.30 -7.32 -3.55
CA GLY A 102 -3.58 -8.31 -4.59
C GLY A 102 -2.50 -8.37 -5.68
N ALA A 103 -2.02 -7.21 -6.13
CA ALA A 103 -0.91 -7.11 -7.07
C ALA A 103 0.40 -7.67 -6.47
N GLY A 104 0.70 -7.36 -5.20
CA GLY A 104 1.83 -7.92 -4.48
C GLY A 104 1.83 -9.45 -4.44
N PHE A 105 0.69 -10.06 -4.13
CA PHE A 105 0.52 -11.52 -4.17
C PHE A 105 0.66 -12.08 -5.58
N TYR A 106 0.05 -11.44 -6.58
CA TYR A 106 0.11 -11.88 -7.98
C TYR A 106 1.55 -11.93 -8.50
N PHE A 107 2.30 -10.85 -8.31
CA PHE A 107 3.70 -10.78 -8.77
C PHE A 107 4.65 -11.65 -7.94
N SER A 108 4.40 -11.80 -6.64
CA SER A 108 5.13 -12.77 -5.81
C SER A 108 4.94 -14.21 -6.31
N SER A 109 3.71 -14.59 -6.68
CA SER A 109 3.43 -15.91 -7.26
C SER A 109 4.11 -16.13 -8.60
N LEU A 110 4.13 -15.11 -9.47
CA LEU A 110 4.91 -15.16 -10.72
C LEU A 110 6.41 -15.32 -10.46
N GLY A 111 6.96 -14.58 -9.50
CA GLY A 111 8.37 -14.71 -9.09
C GLY A 111 8.70 -16.09 -8.54
N GLU A 112 7.79 -16.71 -7.79
CA GLU A 112 7.95 -18.09 -7.32
C GLU A 112 7.99 -19.12 -8.45
N GLN A 113 7.15 -18.96 -9.48
CA GLN A 113 7.15 -19.85 -10.65
C GLN A 113 8.40 -19.72 -11.52
N MET A 114 8.97 -18.51 -11.61
CA MET A 114 10.19 -18.24 -12.39
C MET A 114 11.42 -18.93 -11.80
N LEU A 115 11.48 -19.02 -10.47
CA LEU A 115 12.53 -19.71 -9.75
C LEU A 115 12.03 -21.08 -9.29
N ASN A 116 12.19 -22.12 -10.12
CA ASN A 116 11.85 -23.53 -9.81
C ASN A 116 12.72 -24.15 -8.68
N VAL A 117 13.16 -23.32 -7.74
CA VAL A 117 13.89 -23.66 -6.52
C VAL A 117 12.86 -24.02 -5.46
N LYS A 118 13.03 -25.18 -4.81
CA LYS A 118 12.15 -25.74 -3.78
C LYS A 118 11.93 -24.85 -2.54
N MET A 119 12.71 -23.79 -2.35
CA MET A 119 12.53 -22.88 -1.22
C MET A 119 11.50 -21.79 -1.52
N PRO A 120 10.52 -21.57 -0.62
CA PRO A 120 9.56 -20.47 -0.77
C PRO A 120 10.26 -19.13 -0.61
N GLY A 121 9.75 -18.10 -1.28
CA GLY A 121 10.26 -16.74 -1.07
C GLY A 121 9.79 -16.17 0.27
N THR A 122 10.45 -15.11 0.72
CA THR A 122 10.15 -14.42 1.97
C THR A 122 9.48 -13.08 1.69
N PHE A 123 8.37 -12.81 2.37
CA PHE A 123 7.74 -11.49 2.36
C PHE A 123 8.56 -10.52 3.21
N GLN A 124 8.79 -9.34 2.66
CA GLN A 124 9.60 -8.29 3.27
C GLN A 124 8.72 -7.17 3.83
N ALA A 125 9.32 -6.18 4.48
CA ALA A 125 8.60 -5.08 5.12
C ALA A 125 7.60 -4.36 4.20
N GLY A 126 7.93 -4.19 2.91
CA GLY A 126 7.07 -3.56 1.91
C GLY A 126 5.72 -4.27 1.70
N PHE A 127 5.64 -5.57 2.01
CA PHE A 127 4.41 -6.34 1.90
C PHE A 127 3.42 -6.10 3.05
N TYR A 128 3.92 -5.78 4.24
CA TYR A 128 3.09 -5.54 5.44
C TYR A 128 2.62 -4.09 5.56
N LEU A 129 3.23 -3.17 4.81
CA LEU A 129 2.84 -1.76 4.82
C LEU A 129 1.41 -1.50 4.28
N PRO A 130 0.96 -2.12 3.16
CA PRO A 130 -0.41 -1.99 2.70
C PRO A 130 -1.45 -2.54 3.69
N THR A 131 -1.13 -3.60 4.44
CA THR A 131 -2.08 -4.12 5.44
C THR A 131 -2.21 -3.17 6.62
N LEU A 132 -1.12 -2.54 7.06
CA LEU A 132 -1.15 -1.44 8.02
C LEU A 132 -1.97 -0.25 7.47
N ALA A 133 -1.75 0.15 6.23
CA ALA A 133 -2.49 1.21 5.56
C ALA A 133 -4.00 0.92 5.52
N LEU A 134 -4.39 -0.35 5.30
CA LEU A 134 -5.79 -0.78 5.31
C LEU A 134 -6.44 -0.55 6.68
N LEU A 135 -5.75 -0.93 7.77
CA LEU A 135 -6.24 -0.70 9.13
C LEU A 135 -6.38 0.80 9.43
N LEU A 136 -5.40 1.60 9.03
CA LEU A 136 -5.43 3.06 9.20
C LEU A 136 -6.57 3.70 8.40
N ASN A 137 -6.86 3.21 7.19
CA ASN A 137 -7.98 3.66 6.37
C ASN A 137 -9.33 3.39 7.06
N LEU A 138 -9.51 2.19 7.61
CA LEU A 138 -10.73 1.82 8.34
C LEU A 138 -10.93 2.68 9.59
N LEU A 139 -9.85 2.95 10.33
CA LEU A 139 -9.89 3.83 11.50
C LEU A 139 -10.25 5.26 11.08
N ALA A 140 -9.59 5.82 10.07
CA ALA A 140 -9.90 7.15 9.54
C ALA A 140 -11.38 7.27 9.15
N ASN A 141 -11.89 6.31 8.37
CA ASN A 141 -13.29 6.25 7.96
C ASN A 141 -14.26 6.17 9.14
N ARG A 142 -13.92 5.37 10.17
CA ARG A 142 -14.74 5.27 11.39
C ARG A 142 -14.86 6.61 12.10
N PHE A 143 -13.74 7.32 12.27
CA PHE A 143 -13.75 8.64 12.89
C PHE A 143 -14.55 9.63 12.04
N ILE A 144 -14.32 9.72 10.73
CA ILE A 144 -15.06 10.62 9.82
C ILE A 144 -16.58 10.39 9.91
N ARG A 145 -17.03 9.13 9.94
CA ARG A 145 -18.46 8.79 10.07
C ARG A 145 -19.07 9.29 11.37
N ARG A 146 -18.39 9.06 12.49
CA ARG A 146 -18.85 9.55 13.81
C ARG A 146 -18.97 11.07 13.80
N ASP A 147 -17.98 11.70 13.20
CA ASP A 147 -17.84 13.14 13.10
C ASP A 147 -18.94 13.79 12.22
N GLU A 148 -19.39 13.09 11.17
CA GLU A 148 -20.57 13.44 10.37
C GLU A 148 -21.90 13.25 11.12
N GLN A 149 -22.04 12.14 11.85
CA GLN A 149 -23.25 11.86 12.63
C GLN A 149 -23.49 12.91 13.72
N LEU A 150 -22.42 13.36 14.39
CA LEU A 150 -22.51 14.42 15.40
C LEU A 150 -23.05 15.72 14.80
N VAL A 151 -22.53 16.16 13.65
CA VAL A 151 -23.01 17.37 12.96
C VAL A 151 -24.47 17.24 12.58
N ARG A 152 -24.87 16.12 11.96
CA ARG A 152 -26.27 15.88 11.56
C ARG A 152 -27.22 15.81 12.75
N SER A 153 -26.78 15.32 13.90
CA SER A 153 -27.61 15.27 15.11
C SER A 153 -27.89 16.66 15.68
N MET A 154 -26.92 17.57 15.59
CA MET A 154 -27.07 18.96 16.06
C MET A 154 -28.00 19.78 15.15
N ASP A 155 -27.95 19.54 13.83
CA ASP A 155 -28.83 20.23 12.88
C ASP A 155 -30.30 19.81 13.01
N ARG A 156 -30.59 18.62 13.56
CA ARG A 156 -31.97 18.16 13.81
C ARG A 156 -32.63 18.78 15.04
N LEU A 157 -31.85 19.38 15.94
CA LEU A 157 -32.32 20.01 17.17
C LEU A 157 -32.54 21.53 17.03
N ARG A 158 -32.16 22.09 15.88
CA ARG A 158 -32.41 23.48 15.49
C ARG A 158 -33.66 23.58 14.62
#